data_AF-A0A090RYN7-F1
#
_entry.id   AF-A0A090RYN7-F1
#
_cell.length_a   1.000
_cell.length_b   1.000
_cell.length_c   1.000
_cell.angle_alpha   90.00
_cell.angle_beta   90.00
_cell.angle_gamma   90.00
#
_symmetry.space_group_name_H-M   'P 1'
#
loop_
_entity.id
_entity.type
_entity.pdbx_description
1 polymer ?
#
loop_
_entity_poly.entity_id
_entity_poly.type
_entity_poly.pdbx_seq_one_letter_code
_entity_poly.pdbx_strand_id
1 'polypeptide(L)' 'MSEALRIMSFMVRDSHLDGDLFELFLTSGVYLDYAQKNIDHSQIDEIHIEDYLTV' A
#
# COMPACT_ATOMS: atom_id res chain seq x y z
N MET A 1 1.00 9.83 0.12
CA MET A 1 0.53 8.48 -0.33
C MET A 1 0.54 7.48 0.83
N SER A 2 1.52 7.57 1.72
CA SER A 2 1.69 6.74 2.93
C SER A 2 0.41 6.54 3.76
N GLU A 3 -0.36 7.60 4.00
CA GLU A 3 -1.61 7.52 4.78
C GLU A 3 -2.67 6.58 4.17
N ALA A 4 -2.74 6.47 2.84
CA ALA A 4 -3.69 5.58 2.19
C ALA A 4 -3.35 4.10 2.42
N LEU A 5 -2.06 3.73 2.30
CA LEU A 5 -1.60 2.36 2.58
C LEU A 5 -1.78 2.01 4.06
N ARG A 6 -1.58 2.97 4.96
CA ARG A 6 -1.85 2.80 6.39
C ARG A 6 -3.32 2.50 6.68
N ILE A 7 -4.25 3.15 5.99
CA ILE A 7 -5.68 2.84 6.12
C ILE A 7 -5.98 1.44 5.54
N MET A 8 -5.39 1.09 4.40
CA MET A 8 -5.53 -0.24 3.81
C MET A 8 -5.02 -1.36 4.73
N SER A 9 -3.90 -1.16 5.42
CA SER A 9 -3.39 -2.15 6.39
C SER A 9 -4.33 -2.36 7.58
N PHE A 10 -5.04 -1.31 8.03
CA PHE A 10 -6.09 -1.46 9.03
C PHE A 10 -7.30 -2.23 8.49
N MET A 11 -7.68 -2.00 7.22
CA MET A 11 -8.77 -2.75 6.58
C MET A 11 -8.43 -4.23 6.39
N VAL A 12 -7.17 -4.57 6.11
CA VAL A 12 -6.69 -5.97 6.08
C VAL A 12 -6.81 -6.60 7.47
N ARG A 13 -6.31 -5.91 8.51
CA ARG A 13 -6.40 -6.38 9.90
C ARG A 13 -7.85 -6.61 10.35
N ASP A 14 -8.75 -5.73 9.94
CA ASP A 14 -10.18 -5.82 10.28
C ASP A 14 -10.94 -6.76 9.33
N SER A 15 -10.24 -7.53 8.48
CA SER A 15 -10.79 -8.49 7.51
C SER A 15 -11.78 -7.89 6.49
N HIS A 16 -11.70 -6.58 6.27
CA HIS A 16 -12.44 -5.89 5.20
C HIS A 16 -11.73 -6.02 3.84
N LEU A 17 -10.42 -6.26 3.85
CA LEU A 17 -9.61 -6.55 2.67
C LEU A 17 -8.88 -7.88 2.87
N ASP A 18 -8.69 -8.60 1.77
CA ASP A 18 -7.90 -9.83 1.73
C ASP A 18 -6.40 -9.51 1.89
N GLY A 19 -5.76 -10.17 2.85
CA GLY A 19 -4.35 -9.93 3.19
C GLY A 19 -3.40 -10.40 2.10
N ASP A 20 -3.63 -11.56 1.50
CA ASP A 20 -2.80 -12.12 0.44
C ASP A 20 -2.86 -11.23 -0.82
N LEU A 21 -4.04 -10.68 -1.12
CA LEU A 21 -4.20 -9.73 -2.23
C LEU A 21 -3.50 -8.41 -1.95
N PHE A 22 -3.55 -7.92 -0.70
CA PHE A 22 -2.84 -6.71 -0.31
C PHE A 22 -1.32 -6.90 -0.36
N GLU A 23 -0.83 -8.06 0.08
CA GLU A 23 0.57 -8.45 -0.03
C GLU A 23 1.03 -8.47 -1.50
N LEU A 24 0.23 -9.09 -2.38
CA LEU A 24 0.49 -9.10 -3.82
C LEU A 24 0.50 -7.69 -4.40
N PHE A 25 -0.41 -6.81 -3.97
CA PHE A 25 -0.50 -5.42 -4.42
C PHE A 25 0.77 -4.62 -4.06
N LEU A 26 1.35 -4.86 -2.87
CA LEU A 26 2.59 -4.23 -2.44
C LEU A 26 3.82 -4.81 -3.16
N THR A 27 3.97 -6.14 -3.14
CA THR A 27 5.13 -6.83 -3.72
C THR A 27 5.23 -6.71 -5.23
N SER A 28 4.09 -6.56 -5.93
CA SER A 28 4.07 -6.31 -7.38
C SER A 28 4.43 -4.87 -7.76
N GLY A 29 4.51 -3.93 -6.81
CA GLY A 29 4.81 -2.53 -7.08
C GLY A 29 3.67 -1.75 -7.77
N VAL A 30 2.49 -2.36 -7.94
CA VAL A 30 1.33 -1.71 -8.60
C VAL A 30 0.92 -0.43 -7.88
N TYR A 31 1.04 -0.38 -6.55
CA TYR A 31 0.76 0.82 -5.76
C TYR A 31 1.65 2.01 -6.17
N LEU A 32 2.92 1.75 -6.49
CA LEU A 32 3.90 2.76 -6.87
C LEU A 32 3.67 3.23 -8.31
N ASP A 33 3.39 2.29 -9.22
CA ASP A 33 2.99 2.58 -10.59
C ASP A 33 1.74 3.46 -10.64
N TYR A 34 0.76 3.16 -9.79
CA TYR A 34 -0.44 3.96 -9.65
C TYR A 34 -0.14 5.36 -9.11
N ALA A 35 0.72 5.45 -8.07
CA ALA A 35 1.14 6.71 -7.48
C ALA A 35 1.83 7.60 -8.51
N GLN A 36 2.81 7.08 -9.25
CA GLN A 36 3.56 7.83 -10.26
C GLN A 36 2.68 8.35 -11.41
N LYS A 37 1.61 7.62 -11.76
CA LYS A 37 0.71 8.01 -12.86
C LYS A 37 -0.36 9.01 -12.44
N ASN A 38 -0.82 8.99 -11.18
CA ASN A 38 -2.05 9.68 -10.76
C ASN A 38 -1.86 10.64 -9.58
N ILE A 39 -0.73 10.58 -8.88
CA ILE A 39 -0.44 11.40 -7.70
C ILE A 39 0.70 12.35 -8.04
N ASP A 40 0.63 13.57 -7.52
CA ASP A 40 1.73 14.52 -7.62
C ASP A 40 2.99 13.95 -6.97
N HIS A 41 4.14 14.07 -7.64
CA HIS A 41 5.41 13.51 -7.15
C HIS A 41 5.78 14.01 -5.75
N SER A 42 5.36 15.22 -5.37
CA SER A 42 5.57 15.77 -4.03
C SER A 42 4.78 15.07 -2.92
N GLN A 43 3.77 14.27 -3.28
CA GLN A 43 2.92 13.50 -2.38
C GLN A 43 3.26 12.00 -2.38
N ILE A 44 4.23 11.58 -3.21
CA ILE A 44 4.74 10.21 -3.23
C ILE A 44 5.82 10.12 -2.16
N ASP A 45 5.43 9.57 -1.01
CA ASP A 45 6.36 9.30 0.07
C ASP A 45 7.19 8.06 -0.25
N GLU A 46 8.40 7.97 0.30
CA GLU A 46 9.18 6.74 0.30
C GLU A 46 8.55 5.77 1.33
N ILE A 47 8.20 4.57 0.90
CA ILE A 47 7.45 3.60 1.70
C ILE A 47 8.24 2.30 1.76
N HIS A 48 8.45 1.79 2.97
CA HIS A 48 9.00 0.47 3.21
C HIS A 48 7.84 -0.52 3.28
N ILE A 49 7.67 -1.31 2.21
CA ILE A 49 6.55 -2.26 2.12
C ILE A 49 6.66 -3.35 3.19
N GLU A 50 7.87 -3.62 3.69
CA GLU A 50 8.18 -4.60 4.72
C GLU A 50 7.40 -4.34 6.01
N ASP A 51 7.10 -3.08 6.32
CA ASP A 51 6.30 -2.68 7.48
C ASP A 51 4.86 -3.23 7.42
N TYR A 52 4.41 -3.66 6.24
CA TYR A 52 3.05 -4.13 5.97
C TYR A 52 2.95 -5.63 5.67
N LEU A 53 4.07 -6.32 5.41
CA LEU A 53 4.11 -7.76 5.07
C LEU A 53 4.14 -8.68 6.30
N THR A 54 4.27 -8.13 7.51
CA THR A 54 4.43 -8.90 8.76
C THR A 54 3.10 -9.09 9.52
N VAL A 55 1.97 -8.79 8.88
CA VAL A 55 0.62 -8.78 9.50
C VAL A 55 -0.01 -10.16 9.46
#